data_AF-A0A821Y2M6-F1
#
_entry.id   AF-A0A821Y2M6-F1
#
_cell.length_a   1.000
_cell.length_b   1.000
_cell.length_c   1.000
_cell.angle_alpha   90.00
_cell.angle_beta   90.00
_cell.angle_gamma   90.00
#
_symmetry.space_group_name_H-M   'P 1'
#
loop_
_entity.id
_entity.type
_entity.pdbx_description
1 polymer ?
#
loop_
_entity_poly.entity_id
_entity_poly.type
_entity_poly.pdbx_seq_one_letter_code
_entity_poly.pdbx_strand_id
1 'polypeptide(L)' 'MQGVEKNNDLLSRLYFSSTNPARNPLLTMLQKLYRMLEMNFQDEKQREAMARFACTG' A
#
# COMPACT_ATOMS: atom_id res chain seq x y z
N MET A 1 17.32 22.26 0.45
CA MET A 1 15.95 21.87 0.07
C MET A 1 15.64 20.59 0.85
N GLN A 2 15.09 20.57 2.06
CA GLN A 2 13.79 21.10 2.52
C GLN A 2 12.73 20.99 1.42
N GLY A 3 11.78 20.05 1.56
CA GLY A 3 10.59 20.04 0.70
C GLY A 3 9.95 18.70 0.31
N VAL A 4 10.18 17.57 0.99
CA VAL A 4 9.41 16.32 0.73
C VAL A 4 8.56 15.90 1.94
N GLU A 5 8.38 16.79 2.91
CA GLU A 5 7.52 16.55 4.07
C GLU A 5 6.17 17.22 3.84
N LYS A 6 5.14 16.44 3.48
CA LYS A 6 3.72 16.58 3.90
C LYS A 6 2.69 15.95 2.97
N ASN A 7 3.01 15.62 1.71
CA ASN A 7 2.00 15.12 0.77
C ASN A 7 1.58 13.65 0.95
N ASN A 8 2.24 12.88 1.83
CA ASN A 8 1.91 11.47 2.10
C ASN A 8 1.36 11.21 3.52
N ASP A 9 1.03 12.29 4.23
CA ASP A 9 0.69 12.26 5.66
C ASP A 9 -0.75 11.78 5.90
N LEU A 10 -1.68 12.05 4.97
CA LEU A 10 -3.09 11.70 5.16
C LEU A 10 -3.32 10.19 5.15
N LEU A 11 -2.81 9.46 4.14
CA LEU A 11 -3.00 8.01 4.05
C LEU A 11 -2.31 7.27 5.20
N SER A 12 -1.09 7.68 5.53
CA SER A 12 -0.34 7.14 6.67
C SER A 12 -1.10 7.38 7.98
N ARG A 13 -1.57 8.60 8.24
CA ARG A 13 -2.37 8.91 9.43
C ARG A 13 -3.67 8.13 9.50
N LEU A 14 -4.33 7.95 8.36
CA LEU A 14 -5.56 7.18 8.30
C LEU A 14 -5.30 5.68 8.54
N TYR A 15 -4.16 5.15 8.11
CA TYR A 15 -3.81 3.74 8.30
C TYR A 15 -3.30 3.41 9.71
N PHE A 16 -2.49 4.31 10.28
CA PHE A 16 -1.83 4.11 11.58
C PHE A 16 -2.60 4.67 12.78
N SER A 17 -3.68 5.44 12.57
CA SER A 17 -4.57 5.86 13.66
C SER A 17 -5.40 4.68 14.16
N SER A 18 -5.18 4.28 15.41
CA SER A 18 -5.85 3.16 16.08
C SER A 18 -7.36 3.37 16.28
N THR A 19 -7.82 4.62 16.20
CA THR A 19 -9.24 5.03 16.35
C THR A 19 -9.90 5.40 15.02
N ASN A 20 -9.22 5.22 13.88
CA ASN A 20 -9.80 5.59 12.59
C ASN A 20 -10.81 4.54 12.10
N PRO A 21 -12.11 4.88 11.96
CA PRO A 21 -13.12 3.97 11.41
C PRO A 21 -12.82 3.57 9.96
N ALA A 22 -12.02 4.35 9.22
CA ALA A 22 -11.62 4.06 7.85
C ALA A 22 -10.45 3.04 7.76
N ARG A 23 -9.84 2.60 8.88
CA ARG A 23 -8.73 1.65 8.86
C ARG A 23 -9.08 0.33 8.17
N ASN A 24 -10.25 -0.25 8.49
CA ASN A 24 -10.73 -1.49 7.89
C ASN A 24 -11.05 -1.34 6.39
N PRO A 25 -11.77 -0.28 5.96
CA PRO A 25 -11.92 0.06 4.55
C PRO A 25 -10.59 0.23 3.81
N LEU A 26 -9.61 0.93 4.40
CA LEU A 26 -8.31 1.17 3.79
C LEU A 26 -7.49 -0.10 3.64
N LEU A 27 -7.47 -0.96 4.65
CA LEU A 27 -6.85 -2.29 4.57
C LEU A 27 -7.49 -3.12 3.45
N THR A 28 -8.82 -3.09 3.35
CA THR A 28 -9.56 -3.81 2.31
C THR A 28 -9.23 -3.28 0.91
N MET A 29 -9.11 -1.95 0.75
CA MET A 29 -8.70 -1.33 -0.50
C MET A 29 -7.27 -1.73 -0.90
N LEU A 30 -6.34 -1.71 0.06
CA LEU A 30 -4.95 -2.12 -0.16
C LEU A 30 -4.87 -3.58 -0.61
N GLN A 31 -5.60 -4.48 0.06
CA GLN A 31 -5.66 -5.90 -0.30
C GLN A 31 -6.24 -6.11 -1.71
N LYS A 32 -7.28 -5.36 -2.08
CA LYS A 32 -7.84 -5.41 -3.44
C LYS A 32 -6.87 -4.92 -4.50
N LEU A 33 -6.17 -3.82 -4.25
CA LEU A 33 -5.14 -3.29 -5.15
C LEU A 33 -4.01 -4.30 -5.33
N TYR A 34 -3.55 -4.90 -4.24
CA TYR A 34 -2.51 -5.92 -4.26
C TYR A 34 -2.92 -7.14 -5.11
N ARG A 35 -4.14 -7.68 -4.91
CA ARG A 35 -4.67 -8.77 -5.74
C ARG A 35 -4.79 -8.41 -7.22
N MET A 36 -5.27 -7.21 -7.54
CA MET A 36 -5.35 -6.77 -8.94
C MET A 36 -3.98 -6.70 -9.59
N LEU A 37 -2.98 -6.20 -8.85
CA LEU A 37 -1.61 -6.17 -9.36
C LEU A 37 -1.02 -7.58 -9.52
N GLU A 38 -1.23 -8.50 -8.58
CA GLU A 38 -0.81 -9.90 -8.71
C GLU A 38 -1.38 -10.57 -9.97
N MET A 39 -2.64 -10.27 -10.33
CA MET A 39 -3.27 -10.79 -11.54
C MET A 39 -2.65 -10.27 -12.85
N ASN A 40 -1.89 -9.17 -12.81
CA ASN A 40 -1.17 -8.66 -13.98
C ASN A 40 0.14 -9.42 -14.24
N PHE A 41 0.62 -10.24 -13.30
CA PHE A 41 1.84 -11.02 -13.43
C PHE A 41 1.52 -12.50 -13.62
N GLN A 42 1.75 -13.02 -14.82
CA GLN A 42 1.66 -14.45 -15.11
C GLN A 42 2.87 -15.22 -14.57
N ASP A 43 4.04 -14.59 -14.53
CA ASP A 43 5.28 -15.16 -14.00
C ASP A 43 5.38 -14.96 -12.49
N GLU A 44 5.64 -16.06 -11.77
CA GLU A 44 5.74 -16.10 -10.32
C GLU A 44 6.93 -15.29 -9.78
N LYS A 45 8.06 -15.24 -10.48
CA LYS A 45 9.24 -14.47 -10.07
C LYS A 45 8.99 -12.97 -10.21
N GLN A 46 8.28 -12.54 -11.25
CA GLN A 46 7.87 -11.14 -11.40
C GLN A 46 6.90 -10.72 -10.30
N ARG A 47 5.97 -11.61 -9.93
CA ARG A 47 5.05 -11.39 -8.82
C ARG A 47 5.79 -11.25 -7.48
N GLU A 48 6.75 -12.14 -7.21
CA GLU A 48 7.58 -12.03 -5.99
C GLU A 48 8.42 -10.76 -5.97
N ALA A 49 9.02 -10.35 -7.09
CA ALA A 49 9.82 -9.13 -7.17
C ALA A 49 8.98 -7.88 -6.88
N MET A 50 7.77 -7.82 -7.45
CA MET A 50 6.80 -6.76 -7.16
C MET A 50 6.40 -6.78 -5.68
N ALA A 51 6.07 -7.96 -5.13
CA ALA A 51 5.66 -8.12 -3.73
C ALA A 51 6.75 -7.61 -2.77
N ARG A 52 8.01 -7.96 -3.02
CA ARG A 52 9.16 -7.48 -2.25
C ARG A 52 9.31 -5.97 -2.35
N PHE A 53 9.21 -5.40 -3.56
CA PHE A 53 9.27 -3.94 -3.76
C PHE A 53 8.17 -3.21 -2.98
N ALA A 54 6.93 -3.73 -3.00
CA ALA A 54 5.81 -3.15 -2.26
C ALA A 54 5.99 -3.22 -0.73
N CYS A 55 6.69 -4.24 -0.22
CA CYS A 55 6.96 -4.42 1.21
C CYS A 55 8.19 -3.65 1.73
N THR A 56 9.05 -3.12 0.85
CA THR A 56 10.25 -2.33 1.23
C THR A 56 10.03 -0.82 1.30
N GLY A 57 8.79 -0.35 1.12
CA GLY A 57 8.41 1.05 1.23
C GLY A 57 8.39 1.59 2.66
#